data_AF-A0A7X7MUY6-F1
#
_entry.id   AF-A0A7X7MUY6-F1
#
_cell.length_a   1.000
_cell.length_b   1.000
_cell.length_c   1.000
_cell.angle_alpha   90.00
_cell.angle_beta   90.00
_cell.angle_gamma   90.00
#
_symmetry.space_group_name_H-M   'P 1'
#
loop_
_entity.id
_entity.type
_entity.pdbx_description
1 polymer ?
#
loop_
_entity_poly.entity_id
_entity_poly.type
_entity_poly.pdbx_seq_one_letter_code
_entity_poly.pdbx_strand_id
1 'polypeptide(L)'
;GTPVVEKGSVVNKGDLLVDGLLKIEDDYGTLLSLRPVQADADIEFEYTRTYRFSCENRVIKKQYTQETKSFYDLIIKDYEIEFPRLEFTKFDKYDTVTESVVPFSFLQYKLPVSIEHIKNREYYEMSRKFSKDDARNVLSEKLSEYCDQLKKQGIIIKSKTMDFKYQEKTSTISGNMILIETIGAL
;
A
#
# COMPACT_ATOMS: atom_id res chain seq x y z
N GLY A 1 36.51 -6.03 12.44
CA GLY A 1 37.14 -4.70 12.64
C GLY A 1 37.27 -4.42 14.13
N THR A 2 37.62 -3.20 14.51
CA THR A 2 37.71 -2.75 15.91
C THR A 2 36.45 -1.96 16.27
N PRO A 3 35.66 -2.35 17.29
CA PRO A 3 34.50 -1.57 17.71
C PRO A 3 34.98 -0.22 18.27
N VAL A 4 34.34 0.87 17.83
CA VAL A 4 34.62 2.24 18.33
C VAL A 4 33.51 2.76 19.24
N VAL A 5 32.45 1.98 19.43
CA VAL A 5 31.33 2.27 20.32
C VAL A 5 31.13 1.13 21.32
N GLU A 6 30.59 1.46 22.48
CA GLU A 6 30.28 0.49 23.53
C GLU A 6 28.78 0.16 23.54
N LYS A 7 28.43 -0.93 24.22
CA LYS A 7 27.03 -1.31 24.39
C LYS A 7 26.28 -0.21 25.15
N GLY A 8 25.19 0.28 24.56
CA GLY A 8 24.37 1.35 25.14
C GLY A 8 24.79 2.76 24.71
N SER A 9 25.80 2.90 23.85
CA SER A 9 26.10 4.18 23.22
C SER A 9 24.94 4.63 22.32
N VAL A 10 24.57 5.92 22.44
CA VAL A 10 23.62 6.56 21.51
C VAL A 10 24.40 7.02 20.29
N VAL A 11 23.96 6.59 19.11
CA VAL A 11 24.64 6.87 17.84
C VAL A 11 23.67 7.52 16.85
N ASN A 12 24.19 8.33 15.96
CA ASN A 12 23.45 9.01 14.91
C ASN A 12 23.75 8.41 13.54
N LYS A 13 22.89 8.73 12.58
CA LYS A 13 23.11 8.33 11.19
C LYS A 13 24.41 8.97 10.67
N GLY A 14 25.35 8.11 10.26
CA GLY A 14 26.65 8.51 9.72
C GLY A 14 27.82 8.32 10.67
N ASP A 15 27.56 7.93 11.92
CA ASP A 15 28.63 7.65 12.88
C ASP A 15 29.39 6.37 12.50
N LEU A 16 30.72 6.39 12.72
CA LEU A 16 31.56 5.20 12.58
C LEU A 16 31.35 4.31 13.80
N LEU A 17 31.00 3.04 13.57
CA LEU A 17 30.72 2.06 14.65
C LEU A 17 31.80 1.00 14.75
N VAL A 18 32.43 0.67 13.62
CA VAL A 18 33.49 -0.32 13.51
C VAL A 18 34.58 0.25 12.63
N ASP A 19 35.78 0.36 13.18
CA ASP A 19 36.96 0.77 12.44
C ASP A 19 37.60 -0.44 11.74
N GLY A 20 38.02 -0.24 10.49
CA GLY A 20 38.80 -1.20 9.72
C GLY A 20 40.30 -1.14 10.05
N LEU A 21 40.73 -0.26 10.94
CA LEU A 21 42.14 -0.16 11.34
C LEU A 21 42.42 -1.00 12.59
N LEU A 22 43.28 -2.01 12.43
CA LEU A 22 43.84 -2.77 13.55
C LEU A 22 45.11 -2.09 14.05
N LYS A 23 45.12 -1.75 15.34
CA LYS A 23 46.33 -1.31 16.06
C LYS A 23 47.14 -2.52 16.47
N ILE A 24 48.39 -2.58 16.01
CA ILE A 24 49.36 -3.58 16.45
C ILE A 24 50.23 -2.91 17.49
N GLU A 25 50.19 -3.39 18.72
CA GLU A 25 50.91 -2.86 19.88
C GLU A 25 51.94 -3.89 20.37
N ASP A 26 53.03 -3.42 21.00
CA ASP A 26 53.97 -4.31 21.70
C ASP A 26 53.44 -4.73 23.09
N ASP A 27 54.16 -5.62 23.78
CA ASP A 27 53.78 -6.11 25.12
C ASP A 27 53.71 -5.00 26.20
N TYR A 28 54.20 -3.80 25.89
CA TYR A 28 54.18 -2.61 26.73
C TYR A 28 53.13 -1.56 26.29
N GLY A 29 52.32 -1.86 25.27
CA GLY A 29 51.27 -0.97 24.75
C GLY A 29 51.77 0.11 23.79
N THR A 30 53.01 0.02 23.32
CA THR A 30 53.54 0.96 22.31
C THR A 30 52.98 0.61 20.94
N LEU A 31 52.37 1.57 20.26
CA LEU A 31 51.85 1.39 18.90
C LEU A 31 53.00 1.11 17.92
N LEU A 32 53.02 -0.10 17.34
CA LEU A 32 54.01 -0.55 16.36
C LEU A 32 53.58 -0.24 14.93
N SER A 33 52.32 -0.49 14.58
CA SER A 33 51.80 -0.30 13.22
C SER A 33 50.26 -0.28 13.19
N LEU A 34 49.70 0.36 12.15
CA LEU A 34 48.28 0.29 11.79
C LEU A 34 48.11 -0.61 10.57
N ARG A 35 47.17 -1.55 10.63
CA ARG A 35 46.85 -2.44 9.50
C ARG A 35 45.40 -2.25 9.05
N PRO A 36 45.15 -1.87 7.78
CA PRO A 36 43.79 -1.85 7.25
C PRO A 36 43.29 -3.29 7.04
N VAL A 37 42.08 -3.57 7.52
CA VAL A 37 41.33 -4.81 7.32
C VAL A 37 39.91 -4.48 6.91
N GLN A 38 39.22 -5.45 6.31
CA GLN A 38 37.78 -5.33 6.08
C GLN A 38 37.07 -5.27 7.44
N ALA A 39 36.37 -4.16 7.69
CA ALA A 39 35.53 -4.02 8.86
C ALA A 39 34.33 -4.95 8.71
N ASP A 40 34.14 -5.79 9.71
CA ASP A 40 33.04 -6.74 9.83
C ASP A 40 32.68 -6.82 11.32
N ALA A 41 31.37 -6.77 11.61
CA ALA A 41 30.79 -6.87 12.94
C ALA A 41 29.27 -7.05 12.87
N ASP A 42 28.74 -7.84 13.80
CA ASP A 42 27.31 -7.94 14.08
C ASP A 42 26.88 -6.83 15.06
N ILE A 43 25.97 -5.95 14.63
CA ILE A 43 25.50 -4.81 15.43
C ILE A 43 23.99 -4.89 15.57
N GLU A 44 23.50 -4.79 16.81
CA GLU A 44 22.08 -4.64 17.11
C GLU A 44 21.76 -3.18 17.43
N PHE A 45 20.79 -2.60 16.72
CA PHE A 45 20.30 -1.24 16.97
C PHE A 45 18.94 -1.27 17.62
N GLU A 46 18.79 -0.55 18.74
CA GLU A 46 17.48 -0.21 19.29
C GLU A 46 17.10 1.21 18.88
N TYR A 47 15.99 1.37 18.16
CA TYR A 47 15.52 2.68 17.74
C TYR A 47 14.00 2.83 17.87
N THR A 48 13.56 4.07 18.02
CA THR A 48 12.14 4.41 18.09
C THR A 48 11.63 4.88 16.72
N ARG A 49 10.53 4.27 16.26
CA ARG A 49 9.84 4.66 15.02
C ARG A 49 8.40 5.05 15.30
N THR A 50 7.99 6.21 14.79
CA THR A 50 6.60 6.66 14.87
C THR A 50 5.80 6.14 13.68
N TYR A 51 4.53 5.81 13.88
CA TYR A 51 3.62 5.38 12.82
C TYR A 51 2.28 6.09 12.91
N ARG A 52 1.62 6.26 11.75
CA ARG A 52 0.28 6.82 11.64
C ARG A 52 -0.45 6.20 10.45
N PHE A 53 -1.63 5.66 10.71
CA PHE A 53 -2.55 5.12 9.71
C PHE A 53 -3.90 5.81 9.81
N SER A 54 -4.52 6.13 8.68
CA SER A 54 -5.85 6.73 8.62
C SER A 54 -6.79 5.98 7.67
N CYS A 55 -8.08 6.09 7.94
CA CYS A 55 -9.14 5.64 7.06
C CYS A 55 -10.30 6.64 7.06
N GLU A 56 -11.02 6.73 5.94
CA GLU A 56 -12.23 7.53 5.84
C GLU A 56 -13.41 6.79 6.47
N ASN A 57 -14.15 7.49 7.32
CA ASN A 57 -15.31 6.93 8.01
C ASN A 57 -16.58 6.97 7.15
N ARG A 58 -16.56 7.67 6.00
CA ARG A 58 -17.69 7.73 5.08
C ARG A 58 -17.29 7.09 3.77
N VAL A 59 -17.88 5.92 3.49
CA VAL A 59 -17.76 5.30 2.17
C VAL A 59 -19.06 5.47 1.42
N ILE A 60 -18.97 6.03 0.23
CA ILE A 60 -20.09 6.11 -0.71
C ILE A 60 -20.12 4.77 -1.45
N LYS A 61 -21.16 3.97 -1.20
CA LYS A 61 -21.37 2.71 -1.91
C LYS A 61 -22.42 2.94 -3.00
N LYS A 62 -22.11 2.52 -4.23
CA LYS A 62 -23.10 2.44 -5.30
C LYS A 62 -24.06 1.29 -5.00
N GLN A 63 -25.36 1.58 -4.91
CA GLN A 63 -26.41 0.58 -4.82
C GLN A 63 -27.24 0.63 -6.09
N TYR A 64 -27.15 -0.44 -6.89
CA TYR A 64 -27.85 -0.53 -8.17
C TYR A 64 -29.35 -0.80 -7.94
N THR A 65 -30.21 -0.06 -8.63
CA THR A 65 -31.68 -0.16 -8.52
C THR A 65 -32.25 -1.37 -9.25
N GLN A 66 -31.41 -2.13 -9.96
CA GLN A 66 -31.76 -3.20 -10.92
C GLN A 66 -32.47 -2.70 -12.18
N GLU A 67 -32.86 -1.42 -12.22
CA GLU A 67 -33.32 -0.76 -13.44
C GLU A 67 -32.16 -0.66 -14.42
N THR A 68 -32.38 -1.21 -15.61
CA THR A 68 -31.38 -1.22 -16.67
C THR A 68 -32.02 -0.87 -17.99
N LYS A 69 -31.29 -0.15 -18.83
CA LYS A 69 -31.70 0.14 -20.20
C LYS A 69 -30.62 -0.30 -21.16
N SER A 70 -31.06 -1.03 -22.18
CA SER A 70 -30.19 -1.55 -23.22
C SER A 70 -30.35 -0.75 -24.50
N PHE A 71 -29.23 -0.53 -25.17
CA PHE A 71 -29.10 0.12 -26.45
C PHE A 71 -28.26 -0.77 -27.36
N TYR A 72 -28.38 -0.54 -28.66
CA TYR A 72 -27.53 -1.16 -29.64
C TYR A 72 -26.82 -0.06 -30.40
N ASP A 73 -25.51 -0.19 -30.58
CA ASP A 73 -24.70 0.69 -31.40
C ASP A 73 -24.07 -0.13 -32.55
N LEU A 74 -23.87 0.52 -33.70
CA LEU A 74 -23.34 -0.14 -34.89
C LEU A 74 -21.90 0.31 -35.12
N ILE A 75 -20.97 -0.64 -35.12
CA ILE A 75 -19.57 -0.38 -35.42
C ILE A 75 -19.31 -0.83 -36.87
N ILE A 76 -18.76 0.06 -37.68
CA ILE A 76 -18.33 -0.21 -39.05
C ILE A 76 -16.85 0.19 -39.16
N LYS A 77 -15.95 -0.79 -39.20
CA LYS A 77 -14.48 -0.59 -39.12
C LYS A 77 -14.10 0.25 -37.89
N ASP A 78 -13.59 1.46 -38.11
CA ASP A 78 -13.14 2.41 -37.07
C ASP A 78 -14.21 3.46 -36.75
N TYR A 79 -15.41 3.35 -37.33
CA TYR A 79 -16.52 4.27 -37.12
C TYR A 79 -17.57 3.62 -36.22
N GLU A 80 -17.94 4.33 -35.16
CA GLU A 80 -19.05 3.98 -34.28
C GLU A 80 -20.26 4.85 -34.64
N ILE A 81 -21.39 4.21 -34.91
CA ILE A 81 -22.67 4.85 -35.17
C ILE A 81 -23.54 4.60 -33.96
N GLU A 82 -23.63 5.61 -33.10
CA GLU A 82 -24.56 5.61 -31.98
C GLU A 82 -25.98 5.81 -32.48
N PHE A 83 -26.89 4.92 -32.12
CA PHE A 83 -28.31 5.16 -32.42
C PHE A 83 -28.86 6.24 -31.48
N PRO A 84 -29.73 7.14 -31.97
CA PRO A 84 -30.25 8.24 -31.16
C PRO A 84 -30.93 7.69 -29.90
N ARG A 85 -30.30 7.96 -28.77
CA ARG A 85 -30.78 7.63 -27.44
C ARG A 85 -31.88 8.64 -27.11
N LEU A 86 -33.10 8.41 -27.62
CA LEU A 86 -34.29 9.22 -27.30
C LEU A 86 -34.34 9.44 -25.78
N GLU A 87 -34.56 10.69 -25.36
CA GLU A 87 -34.48 11.23 -23.97
C GLU A 87 -35.46 10.59 -22.96
N PHE A 88 -35.60 9.27 -22.95
CA PHE A 88 -36.36 8.52 -21.96
C PHE A 88 -35.56 8.27 -20.67
N THR A 89 -34.41 8.92 -20.49
CA THR A 89 -33.49 8.68 -19.38
C THR A 89 -33.63 9.75 -18.31
N LYS A 90 -34.50 9.52 -17.33
CA LYS A 90 -34.43 10.19 -16.03
C LYS A 90 -33.69 9.32 -15.00
N PHE A 91 -32.55 8.73 -15.40
CA PHE A 91 -31.65 8.13 -14.42
C PHE A 91 -30.78 9.23 -13.85
N ASP A 92 -30.83 9.43 -12.53
CA ASP A 92 -30.06 10.48 -11.85
C ASP A 92 -28.55 10.15 -11.86
N LYS A 93 -28.21 8.86 -11.65
CA LYS A 93 -26.84 8.32 -11.80
C LYS A 93 -26.88 6.92 -12.43
N TYR A 94 -26.00 6.65 -13.40
CA TYR A 94 -25.90 5.35 -14.04
C TYR A 94 -24.46 5.02 -14.44
N ASP A 95 -24.15 3.72 -14.53
CA ASP A 95 -22.92 3.20 -15.13
C ASP A 95 -23.26 2.56 -16.49
N THR A 96 -22.49 2.89 -17.53
CA THR A 96 -22.60 2.30 -18.86
C THR A 96 -21.64 1.11 -18.99
N VAL A 97 -22.15 -0.03 -19.43
CA VAL A 97 -21.37 -1.26 -19.61
C VAL A 97 -21.69 -1.88 -20.97
N THR A 98 -20.66 -2.18 -21.75
CA THR A 98 -20.76 -3.03 -22.94
C THR A 98 -20.95 -4.48 -22.52
N GLU A 99 -22.11 -5.08 -22.82
CA GLU A 99 -22.37 -6.49 -22.49
C GLU A 99 -21.83 -7.43 -23.58
N SER A 100 -21.92 -7.06 -24.85
CA SER A 100 -21.41 -7.89 -25.94
C SER A 100 -21.15 -7.11 -27.22
N VAL A 101 -20.25 -7.64 -28.04
CA VAL A 101 -19.99 -7.18 -29.40
C VAL A 101 -20.17 -8.38 -30.32
N VAL A 102 -21.12 -8.28 -31.25
CA VAL A 102 -21.46 -9.35 -32.19
C VAL A 102 -20.97 -8.97 -33.58
N PRO A 103 -19.90 -9.60 -34.10
CA PRO A 103 -19.43 -9.34 -35.45
C PRO A 103 -20.35 -9.98 -36.49
N PHE A 104 -20.62 -9.26 -37.56
CA PHE A 104 -21.43 -9.73 -38.67
C PHE A 104 -20.59 -10.54 -39.64
N SER A 105 -21.10 -11.71 -40.03
CA SER A 105 -20.46 -12.59 -41.02
C SER A 105 -21.51 -13.02 -42.04
N PHE A 106 -21.11 -13.04 -43.32
CA PHE A 106 -21.98 -13.49 -44.41
C PHE A 106 -21.24 -14.55 -45.23
N LEU A 107 -21.81 -15.76 -45.29
CA LEU A 107 -21.16 -16.95 -45.84
C LEU A 107 -19.77 -17.20 -45.19
N GLN A 108 -18.70 -17.22 -45.99
CA GLN A 108 -17.33 -17.40 -45.52
C GLN A 108 -16.60 -16.06 -45.29
N TYR A 109 -17.28 -14.92 -45.49
CA TYR A 109 -16.68 -13.60 -45.39
C TYR A 109 -17.00 -12.95 -44.04
N LYS A 110 -15.95 -12.51 -43.35
CA LYS A 110 -16.06 -11.66 -42.16
C LYS A 110 -16.21 -10.22 -42.59
N LEU A 111 -17.35 -9.61 -42.29
CA LEU A 111 -17.59 -8.21 -42.60
C LEU A 111 -17.04 -7.35 -41.45
N PRO A 112 -16.48 -6.16 -41.73
CA PRO A 112 -15.97 -5.27 -40.70
C PRO A 112 -17.12 -4.48 -40.06
N VAL A 113 -18.20 -5.17 -39.71
CA VAL A 113 -19.41 -4.61 -39.12
C VAL A 113 -19.73 -5.42 -37.88
N SER A 114 -19.98 -4.76 -36.77
CA SER A 114 -20.43 -5.41 -35.54
C SER A 114 -21.54 -4.62 -34.86
N ILE A 115 -22.41 -5.32 -34.16
CA ILE A 115 -23.42 -4.72 -33.31
C ILE A 115 -22.93 -4.81 -31.87
N GLU A 116 -22.86 -3.67 -31.20
CA GLU A 116 -22.56 -3.59 -29.78
C GLU A 116 -23.85 -3.52 -28.97
N HIS A 117 -23.94 -4.30 -27.91
CA HIS A 117 -25.03 -4.25 -26.94
C HIS A 117 -24.54 -3.53 -25.69
N ILE A 118 -25.06 -2.32 -25.47
CA ILE A 118 -24.67 -1.44 -24.38
C ILE A 118 -25.80 -1.41 -23.35
N LYS A 119 -25.45 -1.43 -22.07
CA LYS A 119 -26.41 -1.40 -20.97
C LYS A 119 -26.05 -0.34 -19.95
N ASN A 120 -26.99 0.57 -19.71
CA ASN A 120 -26.94 1.53 -18.63
C ASN A 120 -27.60 0.92 -17.39
N ARG A 121 -26.87 0.89 -16.27
CA ARG A 121 -27.34 0.40 -14.98
C ARG A 121 -27.49 1.58 -14.03
N GLU A 122 -28.70 1.86 -13.58
CA GLU A 122 -28.95 2.93 -12.63
C GLU A 122 -28.46 2.53 -11.23
N TYR A 123 -27.89 3.51 -10.52
CA TYR A 123 -27.53 3.36 -9.12
C TYR A 123 -27.86 4.62 -8.34
N TYR A 124 -28.05 4.48 -7.04
CA TYR A 124 -27.97 5.58 -6.10
C TYR A 124 -26.77 5.42 -5.18
N GLU A 125 -26.32 6.53 -4.64
CA GLU A 125 -25.22 6.56 -3.68
C GLU A 125 -25.78 6.41 -2.27
N MET A 126 -25.44 5.32 -1.61
CA MET A 126 -25.71 5.16 -0.18
C MET A 126 -24.44 5.49 0.59
N SER A 127 -24.47 6.56 1.40
CA SER A 127 -23.37 6.86 2.32
C SER A 127 -23.50 5.97 3.55
N ARG A 128 -22.57 5.02 3.73
CA ARG A 128 -22.45 4.27 4.98
C ARG A 128 -21.36 4.92 5.83
N LYS A 129 -21.72 5.26 7.07
CA LYS A 129 -20.75 5.67 8.09
C LYS A 129 -20.18 4.41 8.73
N PHE A 130 -18.87 4.25 8.72
CA PHE A 130 -18.17 3.23 9.49
C PHE A 130 -18.49 3.45 10.97
N SER A 131 -18.82 2.37 11.68
CA SER A 131 -18.88 2.46 13.13
C SER A 131 -17.47 2.67 13.69
N LYS A 132 -17.38 3.11 14.94
CA LYS A 132 -16.10 3.25 15.64
C LYS A 132 -15.33 1.93 15.68
N ASP A 133 -16.05 0.81 15.83
CA ASP A 133 -15.47 -0.53 15.90
C ASP A 133 -15.02 -1.02 14.53
N ASP A 134 -15.80 -0.79 13.47
CA ASP A 134 -15.39 -1.13 12.09
C ASP A 134 -14.11 -0.38 11.71
N ALA A 135 -14.06 0.93 11.98
CA ALA A 135 -12.88 1.75 11.69
C ALA A 135 -11.66 1.30 12.51
N ARG A 136 -11.87 0.91 13.77
CA ARG A 136 -10.81 0.36 14.63
C ARG A 136 -10.29 -0.96 14.09
N ASN A 137 -11.16 -1.86 13.65
CA ASN A 137 -10.77 -3.16 13.10
C ASN A 137 -9.94 -3.01 11.84
N VAL A 138 -10.40 -2.21 10.88
CA VAL A 138 -9.66 -1.93 9.63
C VAL A 138 -8.27 -1.34 9.91
N LEU A 139 -8.18 -0.37 10.83
CA LEU A 139 -6.89 0.23 11.17
C LEU A 139 -5.98 -0.72 11.97
N SER A 140 -6.56 -1.59 12.80
CA SER A 140 -5.81 -2.58 13.56
C SER A 140 -5.26 -3.68 12.65
N GLU A 141 -6.03 -4.09 11.65
CA GLU A 141 -5.58 -5.04 10.61
C GLU A 141 -4.40 -4.46 9.82
N LYS A 142 -4.51 -3.22 9.32
CA LYS A 142 -3.38 -2.53 8.68
C LYS A 142 -2.14 -2.43 9.56
N LEU A 143 -2.32 -2.15 10.86
CA LEU A 143 -1.20 -2.13 11.80
C LEU A 143 -0.59 -3.52 11.98
N SER A 144 -1.41 -4.58 11.99
CA SER A 144 -0.95 -5.97 12.08
C SER A 144 -0.13 -6.35 10.84
N GLU A 145 -0.64 -6.07 9.64
CA GLU A 145 0.06 -6.30 8.38
C GLU A 145 1.42 -5.61 8.36
N TYR A 146 1.46 -4.35 8.81
CA TYR A 146 2.71 -3.61 8.93
C TYR A 146 3.69 -4.26 9.92
N CYS A 147 3.21 -4.71 11.08
CA CYS A 147 4.05 -5.45 12.03
C CYS A 147 4.59 -6.75 11.42
N ASP A 148 3.79 -7.45 10.63
CA ASP A 148 4.21 -8.69 9.98
C ASP A 148 5.22 -8.44 8.85
N GLN A 149 5.11 -7.33 8.14
CA GLN A 149 6.13 -6.88 7.19
C GLN A 149 7.47 -6.63 7.88
N LEU A 150 7.49 -5.96 9.04
CA LEU A 150 8.71 -5.73 9.80
C LEU A 150 9.36 -7.04 10.27
N LYS A 151 8.56 -8.00 10.78
CA LYS A 151 9.08 -9.33 11.16
C LYS A 151 9.68 -10.08 9.98
N LYS A 152 9.07 -10.00 8.78
CA LYS A 152 9.61 -10.60 7.55
C LYS A 152 10.95 -10.01 7.14
N GLN A 153 11.23 -8.77 7.51
CA GLN A 153 12.52 -8.11 7.31
C GLN A 153 13.56 -8.48 8.38
N GLY A 154 13.22 -9.33 9.36
CA GLY A 154 14.09 -9.69 10.48
C GLY A 154 14.10 -8.66 11.62
N ILE A 155 13.21 -7.66 11.59
CA ILE A 155 13.12 -6.63 12.64
C ILE A 155 12.28 -7.14 13.81
N ILE A 156 12.82 -7.05 15.02
CA ILE A 156 12.16 -7.46 16.26
C ILE A 156 11.44 -6.24 16.87
N ILE A 157 10.16 -6.41 17.23
CA ILE A 157 9.36 -5.36 17.87
C ILE A 157 9.41 -5.55 19.38
N LYS A 158 10.11 -4.66 20.10
CA LYS A 158 10.26 -4.72 21.56
C LYS A 158 9.03 -4.18 22.29
N SER A 159 8.51 -3.05 21.83
CA SER A 159 7.30 -2.45 22.39
C SER A 159 6.57 -1.62 21.34
N LYS A 160 5.26 -1.45 21.53
CA LYS A 160 4.42 -0.56 20.72
C LYS A 160 3.39 0.13 21.59
N THR A 161 3.19 1.42 21.36
CA THR A 161 2.07 2.19 21.91
C THR A 161 1.06 2.45 20.81
N MET A 162 -0.23 2.51 21.15
CA MET A 162 -1.29 2.72 20.17
C MET A 162 -2.34 3.69 20.70
N ASP A 163 -2.49 4.80 19.99
CA ASP A 163 -3.51 5.82 20.20
C ASP A 163 -4.51 5.81 19.04
N PHE A 164 -5.79 5.57 19.35
CA PHE A 164 -6.86 5.59 18.37
C PHE A 164 -7.72 6.85 18.53
N LYS A 165 -7.90 7.59 17.43
CA LYS A 165 -8.75 8.78 17.35
C LYS A 165 -9.84 8.57 16.32
N TYR A 166 -11.09 8.71 16.74
CA TYR A 166 -12.27 8.63 15.88
C TYR A 166 -12.84 10.04 15.67
N GLN A 167 -12.94 10.48 14.41
CA GLN A 167 -13.55 11.77 14.04
C GLN A 167 -14.72 11.53 13.09
N GLU A 168 -15.46 12.57 12.70
CA GLU A 168 -16.63 12.38 11.84
C GLU A 168 -16.30 11.89 10.44
N LYS A 169 -15.21 12.41 9.85
CA LYS A 169 -14.80 12.11 8.47
C LYS A 169 -13.73 11.04 8.40
N THR A 170 -12.82 11.01 9.37
CA THR A 170 -11.65 10.14 9.34
C THR A 170 -11.38 9.52 10.71
N SER A 171 -10.88 8.30 10.72
CA SER A 171 -10.29 7.69 11.91
C SER A 171 -8.79 7.55 11.72
N THR A 172 -8.05 7.64 12.82
CA THR A 172 -6.58 7.54 12.79
C THR A 172 -6.09 6.67 13.95
N ILE A 173 -5.14 5.80 13.66
CA ILE A 173 -4.30 5.13 14.66
C ILE A 173 -2.89 5.69 14.53
N SER A 174 -2.28 6.06 15.65
CA SER A 174 -0.89 6.50 15.69
C SER A 174 -0.20 5.95 16.91
N GLY A 175 1.13 5.89 16.89
CA GLY A 175 1.88 5.38 18.02
C GLY A 175 3.37 5.38 17.77
N ASN A 176 4.10 4.92 18.77
CA ASN A 176 5.54 4.72 18.72
C ASN A 176 5.84 3.24 18.86
N MET A 177 6.86 2.76 18.18
CA MET A 177 7.39 1.40 18.33
C MET A 177 8.87 1.46 18.60
N ILE A 178 9.31 0.62 19.54
CA ILE A 178 10.73 0.37 19.77
C ILE A 178 11.09 -0.89 18.99
N LEU A 179 12.01 -0.73 18.05
CA LEU A 179 12.45 -1.74 17.11
C LEU A 179 13.90 -2.13 17.40
N ILE A 180 14.21 -3.41 17.23
CA ILE A 180 15.56 -3.96 17.26
C ILE A 180 15.86 -4.52 15.88
N GLU A 181 16.96 -4.08 15.30
CA GLU A 181 17.43 -4.51 13.98
C GLU A 181 18.89 -4.94 14.07
N THR A 182 19.19 -6.11 13.53
CA THR A 182 20.56 -6.63 13.45
C THR A 182 21.13 -6.33 12.07
N ILE A 183 22.29 -5.70 12.03
CA ILE A 183 23.02 -5.35 10.80
C ILE A 183 24.39 -6.03 10.89
N GLY A 184 24.86 -6.60 9.78
CA GLY A 184 26.17 -7.26 9.70
C GLY A 184 26.12 -8.79 9.67
N ALA A 185 24.94 -9.39 9.84
CA ALA A 185 24.77 -10.84 9.73
C ALA A 185 25.08 -11.31 8.29
N LEU A 186 26.18 -12.06 8.15
CA LEU A 186 26.52 -12.88 6.98
C LEU A 186 25.79 -14.23 7.01
#